data_AF-A0A370LRM8-F1
#
_entry.id   AF-A0A370LRM8-F1
#
_cell.length_a   1.000
_cell.length_b   1.000
_cell.length_c   1.000
_cell.angle_alpha   90.00
_cell.angle_beta   90.00
_cell.angle_gamma   90.00
#
_symmetry.space_group_name_H-M   'P 1'
#
loop_
_entity.id
_entity.type
_entity.pdbx_description
1 polymer ?
#
loop_
_entity_poly.entity_id
_entity_poly.type
_entity_poly.pdbx_seq_one_letter_code
_entity_poly.pdbx_strand_id
1 'polypeptide(L)' 'MNTNEIKKIIRDSFNLKDEPSEYSQKAIEEWDSLGHLNLIMELEQALNIRFKSHDIPQLTSLKEIERAINEQ' A
#
# COMPACT_ATOMS: atom_id res chain seq x y z
N MET A 1 0.23 -4.69 -14.17
CA MET A 1 -0.23 -4.97 -12.80
C MET A 1 -1.70 -4.53 -12.66
N ASN A 2 -2.50 -5.14 -11.78
CA ASN A 2 -3.92 -4.79 -11.62
C ASN A 2 -4.11 -3.83 -10.44
N THR A 3 -4.30 -2.53 -10.71
CA THR A 3 -4.54 -1.48 -9.70
C THR A 3 -5.66 -1.84 -8.73
N ASN A 4 -6.69 -2.56 -9.18
CA ASN A 4 -7.81 -2.97 -8.34
C ASN A 4 -7.41 -3.96 -7.25
N GLU A 5 -6.38 -4.78 -7.49
CA GLU A 5 -5.85 -5.72 -6.50
C GLU A 5 -5.10 -4.99 -5.38
N ILE A 6 -4.26 -4.00 -5.74
CA ILE A 6 -3.53 -3.18 -4.76
C ILE A 6 -4.52 -2.40 -3.88
N LYS A 7 -5.51 -1.76 -4.51
CA LYS A 7 -6.58 -1.05 -3.79
C LYS A 7 -7.30 -1.97 -2.82
N LYS A 8 -7.61 -3.20 -3.24
CA LYS A 8 -8.25 -4.18 -2.37
C LYS A 8 -7.39 -4.51 -1.16
N ILE A 9 -6.10 -4.77 -1.35
CA ILE A 9 -5.15 -5.04 -0.24
C ILE A 9 -5.09 -3.85 0.72
N ILE A 10 -5.00 -2.61 0.21
CA ILE A 10 -5.01 -1.41 1.06
C ILE A 10 -6.29 -1.33 1.89
N ARG A 11 -7.45 -1.59 1.29
CA ARG A 11 -8.74 -1.57 1.99
C ARG A 11 -8.84 -2.66 3.04
N ASP A 12 -8.39 -3.86 2.70
CA ASP A 12 -8.44 -5.01 3.60
C ASP A 12 -7.49 -4.79 4.80
N SER A 13 -6.27 -4.27 4.57
CA SER A 13 -5.27 -3.97 5.61
C SER A 13 -5.76 -2.93 6.61
N PHE A 14 -6.41 -1.87 6.13
CA PHE A 14 -6.94 -0.79 6.97
C PHE A 14 -8.41 -0.95 7.35
N ASN A 15 -9.05 -2.06 6.97
CA ASN A 15 -10.47 -2.34 7.21
C ASN A 15 -11.41 -1.19 6.77
N LEU A 16 -11.13 -0.60 5.60
CA LEU A 16 -11.85 0.56 5.08
C LEU A 16 -13.25 0.17 4.59
N LYS A 17 -14.28 0.66 5.30
CA LYS A 17 -15.69 0.47 4.94
C LYS A 17 -16.06 1.18 3.64
N ASP A 18 -15.57 2.40 3.46
CA ASP A 18 -15.82 3.24 2.29
C ASP A 18 -14.58 3.39 1.42
N GLU A 19 -14.77 3.76 0.15
CA GLU A 19 -13.63 4.08 -0.73
C GLU A 19 -13.11 5.48 -0.38
N PRO A 20 -11.83 5.62 0.00
CA PRO A 20 -11.25 6.94 0.23
C PRO A 20 -11.17 7.71 -1.09
N SER A 21 -11.17 9.05 -0.99
CA SER A 21 -10.97 9.92 -2.16
C SER A 21 -9.62 9.67 -2.83
N GLU A 22 -8.61 9.34 -2.03
CA GLU A 22 -7.27 8.98 -2.47
C GLU A 22 -6.70 7.84 -1.61
N TYR A 23 -5.98 6.93 -2.24
CA TYR A 23 -5.25 5.87 -1.53
C TYR A 23 -3.87 6.41 -1.14
N SER A 24 -3.81 7.22 -0.08
CA SER A 24 -2.56 7.79 0.45
C SER A 24 -2.59 7.96 1.97
N GLN A 25 -1.42 8.07 2.59
CA GLN A 25 -1.27 8.38 4.02
C GLN A 25 -1.99 9.67 4.46
N LYS A 26 -2.22 10.59 3.52
CA LYS A 26 -2.92 11.84 3.82
C LYS A 26 -4.43 11.67 3.91
N ALA A 27 -4.97 10.66 3.21
CA ALA A 27 -6.41 10.44 3.07
C ALA A 27 -6.92 9.27 3.92
N ILE A 28 -6.02 8.37 4.35
CA ILE A 28 -6.33 7.20 5.18
C ILE A 28 -5.66 7.40 6.53
N GLU A 29 -6.46 7.62 7.59
CA GLU A 29 -5.97 7.90 8.95
C GLU A 29 -5.24 6.70 9.56
N GLU A 30 -5.70 5.49 9.24
CA GLU A 30 -5.12 4.21 9.67
C GLU A 30 -3.74 3.95 9.05
N TRP A 31 -3.36 4.70 8.01
CA TRP A 31 -2.07 4.59 7.35
C TRP A 31 -0.99 5.39 8.09
N ASP A 32 -0.87 5.14 9.39
CA ASP A 32 0.19 5.66 10.26
C ASP A 32 1.52 4.89 10.07
N SER A 33 2.49 5.07 10.97
CA SER A 33 3.76 4.34 10.89
C SER A 33 3.63 2.82 11.03
N LEU A 34 2.72 2.33 11.87
CA LEU A 34 2.52 0.89 12.09
C LEU A 34 1.66 0.28 11.00
N GLY A 35 0.57 0.96 10.64
CA GLY A 35 -0.30 0.59 9.53
C GLY A 35 0.47 0.56 8.21
N HIS A 36 1.39 1.50 7.99
CA HIS A 36 2.26 1.49 6.83
C HIS A 36 3.09 0.20 6.75
N LEU A 37 3.76 -0.20 7.84
CA LEU A 37 4.57 -1.43 7.85
C LEU A 37 3.70 -2.67 7.62
N ASN A 38 2.52 -2.73 8.24
CA ASN A 38 1.58 -3.85 8.04
C ASN A 38 1.14 -3.95 6.58
N LEU A 39 0.76 -2.83 5.96
CA LEU A 39 0.40 -2.78 4.54
C LEU A 39 1.53 -3.28 3.64
N ILE A 40 2.77 -2.86 3.91
CA ILE A 40 3.93 -3.34 3.13
C ILE A 40 4.08 -4.85 3.24
N MET A 41 3.99 -5.42 4.43
CA MET A 41 4.07 -6.87 4.61
C MET A 41 2.94 -7.62 3.88
N GLU A 42 1.71 -7.10 3.93
CA GLU A 42 0.57 -7.70 3.22
C GLU A 42 0.75 -7.65 1.71
N LEU A 43 1.23 -6.53 1.16
CA LEU A 43 1.53 -6.40 -0.27
C LEU A 43 2.62 -7.39 -0.69
N GLU A 44 3.70 -7.51 0.08
CA GLU A 44 4.77 -8.47 -0.19
C GLU A 44 4.26 -9.92 -0.19
N GLN A 45 3.42 -10.28 0.78
CA GLN A 45 2.83 -11.61 0.89
C GLN A 45 1.82 -11.91 -0.23
N ALA A 46 0.89 -10.99 -0.48
CA ALA A 46 -0.19 -11.19 -1.46
C ALA A 46 0.34 -11.23 -2.90
N LEU A 47 1.36 -10.43 -3.21
CA LEU A 47 1.92 -10.32 -4.55
C LEU A 47 3.18 -11.17 -4.74
N ASN A 48 3.67 -11.81 -3.66
CA ASN A 48 4.92 -12.57 -3.62
C ASN A 48 6.13 -11.76 -4.14
N ILE A 49 6.24 -10.51 -3.67
CA ILE A 49 7.32 -9.57 -4.00
C ILE A 49 8.09 -9.17 -2.73
N ARG A 50 9.19 -8.43 -2.90
CA ARG A 50 9.88 -7.78 -1.77
C ARG A 50 10.26 -6.35 -2.13
N PHE A 51 9.84 -5.39 -1.32
CA PHE A 51 10.28 -4.01 -1.45
C PHE A 51 11.68 -3.84 -0.88
N LYS A 52 12.43 -2.89 -1.44
CA LYS A 52 13.72 -2.51 -0.86
C LYS A 52 13.46 -1.69 0.39
N SER A 53 14.21 -1.95 1.46
CA SER A 53 14.00 -1.28 2.75
C SER A 53 14.13 0.25 2.69
N HIS A 54 14.89 0.79 1.73
CA HIS A 54 15.01 2.24 1.53
C HIS A 54 13.86 2.85 0.72
N ASP A 55 13.08 2.04 0.01
CA ASP A 55 11.91 2.49 -0.74
C ASP A 55 10.68 2.53 0.17
N ILE A 56 10.58 1.63 1.17
CA ILE A 56 9.46 1.52 2.10
C ILE A 56 8.98 2.89 2.61
N PRO A 57 9.82 3.78 3.19
CA PRO A 57 9.36 5.06 3.71
C PRO A 57 8.74 6.00 2.67
N GLN A 58 8.98 5.75 1.38
CA GLN A 58 8.48 6.54 0.26
C GLN A 58 7.15 5.99 -0.30
N LEU A 59 6.76 4.75 0.05
CA LEU A 59 5.54 4.08 -0.40
C LEU A 59 4.29 4.59 0.33
N THR A 60 4.05 5.90 0.24
CA THR A 60 3.02 6.62 1.01
C THR A 60 1.72 6.85 0.22
N SER A 61 1.65 6.34 -1.00
CA SER A 61 0.46 6.41 -1.85
C SER A 61 0.39 5.22 -2.80
N LEU A 62 -0.80 4.95 -3.30
CA LEU A 62 -1.05 3.95 -4.35
C LEU A 62 -0.13 4.15 -5.56
N LYS A 63 0.11 5.40 -5.98
CA LYS A 63 0.97 5.71 -7.12
C LYS A 63 2.42 5.30 -6.88
N GLU A 64 2.96 5.57 -5.69
CA GLU A 64 4.34 5.18 -5.35
C GLU A 64 4.45 3.66 -5.19
N ILE A 65 3.43 3.01 -4.63
CA ILE A 65 3.37 1.54 -4.56
C ILE A 65 3.35 0.95 -5.97
N GLU A 66 2.45 1.40 -6.85
CA GLU A 66 2.40 0.94 -8.24
C GLU A 66 3.73 1.11 -8.96
N ARG A 67 4.37 2.27 -8.77
CA ARG A 67 5.68 2.54 -9.33
C ARG A 67 6.73 1.56 -8.83
N ALA A 68 6.84 1.38 -7.51
CA ALA A 68 7.83 0.48 -6.91
C ALA A 68 7.64 -0.98 -7.33
N ILE A 69 6.40 -1.41 -7.59
CA ILE A 69 6.12 -2.76 -8.06
C ILE A 69 6.44 -2.91 -9.56
N ASN A 70 6.19 -1.89 -10.36
CA ASN A 70 6.56 -1.90 -11.78
C ASN A 70 8.08 -1.77 -12.02
N GLU A 71 8.83 -1.25 -11.04
CA GLU A 71 10.30 -1.13 -11.07
C GLU A 71 11.02 -2.40 -10.52
N GLN A 72 10.27 -3.46 -10.17
CA GLN A 72 10.81 -4.77 -9.78
C GLN A 72 11.43 -5.52 -10.96
#